data_AF-W4K093-F1
#
_entry.id   AF-W4K093-F1
#
_cell.length_a   1.000
_cell.length_b   1.000
_cell.length_c   1.000
_cell.angle_alpha   90.00
_cell.angle_beta   90.00
_cell.angle_gamma   90.00
#
_symmetry.space_group_name_H-M   'P 1'
#
loop_
_entity.id
_entity.type
_entity.pdbx_description
1 polymer ?
#
loop_
_entity_poly.entity_id
_entity_poly.type
_entity_poly.pdbx_seq_one_letter_code
_entity_poly.pdbx_strand_id
1 'polypeptide(L)'
;MNDIVFTTRRNDISGTWHIDPSLPRPSSQDRIGRIPRRFRRASDLSPNVAFSSRHGAIRASLALSGTSLESPKALMRMTTRTGNMHIDVFQKGPERYVDIDAYSRRGNIIVLLPHNFKGMIELGSRRGRMDILPSLAKTARILKATDDRLLILVGAIETFPSDSILSDHCQLYSRSGNLCVGFSGQDTAPVPEMSLWKKLEGLFSKDRVDLSQAVPP
;
A
#
# COMPACT_ATOMS: atom_id res chain seq x y z
N MET A 1 13.91 18.56 -4.14
CA MET A 1 14.59 17.48 -3.40
C MET A 1 13.58 16.35 -3.21
N ASN A 2 13.87 15.15 -3.71
CA ASN A 2 12.84 14.11 -3.88
C ASN A 2 13.10 12.82 -3.11
N ASP A 3 13.85 12.93 -2.01
CA ASP A 3 14.16 11.84 -1.09
C ASP A 3 13.40 12.06 0.23
N ILE A 4 12.14 11.61 0.27
CA ILE A 4 11.27 11.79 1.43
C ILE A 4 11.44 10.58 2.35
N VAL A 5 12.11 10.77 3.48
CA VAL A 5 12.37 9.71 4.45
C VAL A 5 11.76 10.07 5.80
N PHE A 6 10.78 9.28 6.25
CA PHE A 6 10.22 9.38 7.59
C PHE A 6 10.46 8.08 8.35
N THR A 7 11.02 8.20 9.55
CA THR A 7 11.20 7.06 10.46
C THR A 7 10.66 7.43 11.83
N THR A 8 9.65 6.70 12.28
CA THR A 8 9.05 6.86 13.61
C THR A 8 8.98 5.50 14.31
N ARG A 9 8.80 5.49 15.63
CA ARG A 9 8.59 4.23 16.36
C ARG A 9 7.11 3.96 16.62
N ARG A 10 6.40 4.96 17.15
CA ARG A 10 5.02 4.81 17.61
C ARG A 10 4.04 5.72 16.87
N ASN A 11 4.53 6.81 16.31
CA ASN A 11 3.68 7.80 15.67
C ASN A 11 3.25 7.31 14.30
N ASP A 12 2.03 7.69 13.95
CA ASP A 12 1.51 7.49 12.61
C ASP A 12 2.24 8.41 11.63
N ILE A 13 2.34 7.95 10.39
CA ILE A 13 2.84 8.74 9.27
C ILE A 13 1.65 8.94 8.34
N SER A 14 1.18 10.17 8.21
CA SER A 14 0.04 10.50 7.35
C SER A 14 0.30 11.75 6.54
N GLY A 15 -0.09 11.74 5.27
CA GLY A 15 0.04 12.91 4.42
C GLY A 15 -0.16 12.63 2.94
N THR A 16 -0.02 13.71 2.17
CA THR A 16 -0.03 13.70 0.71
C THR A 16 1.31 14.20 0.21
N TRP A 17 1.92 13.49 -0.72
CA TRP A 17 3.25 13.82 -1.24
C TRP A 17 3.30 13.76 -2.77
N HIS A 18 3.99 14.73 -3.35
CA HIS A 18 4.32 14.75 -4.77
C HIS A 18 5.76 14.28 -4.94
N ILE A 19 5.96 13.35 -5.86
CA ILE A 19 7.24 12.69 -6.09
C ILE A 19 7.62 12.93 -7.56
N ASP A 20 8.77 13.57 -7.77
CA ASP A 20 9.36 13.74 -9.10
C ASP A 20 10.73 13.05 -9.20
N PRO A 21 10.78 11.79 -9.70
CA PRO A 21 12.03 11.02 -9.74
C PRO A 21 13.10 11.66 -10.63
N SER A 22 12.75 12.63 -11.49
CA SER A 22 13.70 13.37 -12.34
C SER A 22 14.53 14.39 -11.59
N LEU A 23 14.13 14.76 -10.37
CA LEU A 23 14.90 15.70 -9.58
C LEU A 23 16.24 15.08 -9.17
N PRO A 24 17.35 15.84 -9.28
CA PRO A 24 18.66 15.36 -8.89
C PRO A 24 18.65 14.94 -7.42
N ARG A 25 19.28 13.79 -7.17
CA ARG A 25 19.44 13.27 -5.82
C ARG A 25 20.79 13.71 -5.28
N PRO A 26 20.87 14.14 -4.01
CA PRO A 26 22.16 14.31 -3.36
C PRO A 26 22.90 12.97 -3.43
N SER A 27 24.14 12.98 -3.91
CA SER A 27 24.96 11.78 -4.01
C SER A 27 25.02 11.10 -2.63
N SER A 28 24.63 9.84 -2.58
CA SER A 28 24.44 9.05 -1.36
C SER A 28 25.75 8.64 -0.66
N GLN A 29 26.87 9.30 -0.96
CA GLN A 29 28.18 8.98 -0.38
C GLN A 29 28.23 9.13 1.15
N ASP A 30 27.33 9.91 1.77
CA ASP A 30 27.37 10.19 3.21
C ASP A 30 26.43 9.35 4.09
N ARG A 31 25.63 8.44 3.54
CA ARG A 31 24.65 7.66 4.33
C ARG A 31 25.07 6.20 4.55
N ILE A 32 26.19 6.02 5.26
CA ILE A 32 26.63 4.70 5.76
C ILE A 32 25.74 4.27 6.94
N GLY A 33 24.52 3.85 6.63
CA GLY A 33 23.63 3.12 7.52
C GLY A 33 23.45 1.69 7.01
N ARG A 34 23.74 0.68 7.84
CA ARG A 34 23.65 -0.74 7.44
C ARG A 34 22.19 -1.13 7.13
N ILE A 35 21.81 -1.15 5.85
CA ILE A 35 20.52 -1.69 5.39
C ILE A 35 20.51 -3.22 5.63
N PRO A 36 19.46 -3.80 6.25
CA PRO A 36 19.38 -5.23 6.52
C PRO A 36 19.44 -6.07 5.24
N ARG A 37 20.28 -7.13 5.23
CA ARG A 37 20.57 -8.00 4.07
C ARG A 37 19.33 -8.58 3.36
N ARG A 38 18.20 -8.74 4.04
CA ARG A 38 16.97 -9.28 3.46
C ARG A 38 16.27 -8.35 2.44
N PHE A 39 16.66 -7.07 2.39
CA PHE A 39 16.17 -6.10 1.42
C PHE A 39 17.16 -5.87 0.25
N ARG A 40 18.23 -6.68 0.15
CA ARG A 40 19.25 -6.56 -0.91
C ARG A 40 18.87 -7.21 -2.24
N ARG A 41 17.59 -7.53 -2.48
CA ARG A 41 17.18 -7.96 -3.81
C ARG A 41 17.03 -6.72 -4.69
N ALA A 42 18.04 -6.50 -5.52
CA ALA A 42 17.97 -5.89 -6.85
C ALA A 42 17.80 -4.37 -7.03
N SER A 43 17.90 -3.53 -6.01
CA SER A 43 18.35 -2.15 -6.28
C SER A 43 19.24 -1.60 -5.18
N ASP A 44 20.50 -1.34 -5.51
CA ASP A 44 21.40 -0.47 -4.74
C ASP A 44 20.92 1.00 -4.78
N LEU A 45 19.77 1.25 -5.42
CA LEU A 45 19.15 2.56 -5.52
C LEU A 45 18.46 2.91 -4.22
N SER A 46 18.76 4.11 -3.73
CA SER A 46 18.01 4.69 -2.61
C SER A 46 16.55 4.90 -3.05
N PRO A 47 15.54 4.58 -2.23
CA PRO A 47 14.16 4.86 -2.58
C PRO A 47 13.92 6.37 -2.63
N ASN A 48 13.04 6.82 -3.54
CA ASN A 48 12.54 8.20 -3.55
C ASN A 48 11.71 8.50 -2.30
N VAL A 49 10.93 7.51 -1.86
CA VAL A 49 10.10 7.63 -0.66
C VAL A 49 10.33 6.44 0.24
N ALA A 50 10.65 6.70 1.51
CA ALA A 50 10.82 5.68 2.54
C ALA A 50 10.07 6.06 3.81
N PHE A 51 8.97 5.37 4.08
CA PHE A 51 8.22 5.52 5.32
C PHE A 51 8.43 4.29 6.20
N SER A 52 8.86 4.51 7.43
CA SER A 52 9.07 3.43 8.40
C SER A 52 8.45 3.79 9.73
N SER A 53 7.55 2.93 10.21
CA SER A 53 7.09 2.97 11.60
C SER A 53 7.29 1.61 12.25
N ARG A 54 7.40 1.52 13.57
CA ARG A 54 7.35 0.21 14.25
C ARG A 54 5.90 -0.15 14.57
N HIS A 55 5.15 0.80 15.10
CA HIS A 55 3.82 0.56 15.64
C HIS A 55 2.74 1.45 15.03
N GLY A 56 3.12 2.62 14.51
CA GLY A 56 2.19 3.54 13.89
C GLY A 56 1.72 3.03 12.53
N ALA A 57 0.52 3.49 12.18
CA ALA A 57 -0.06 3.34 10.87
C ALA A 57 0.65 4.24 9.85
N ILE A 58 0.61 3.85 8.58
CA ILE A 58 1.11 4.65 7.46
C ILE A 58 -0.06 4.90 6.53
N ARG A 59 -0.43 6.17 6.33
CA ARG A 59 -1.47 6.59 5.38
C ARG A 59 -0.87 7.57 4.39
N ALA A 60 -0.63 7.12 3.17
CA ALA A 60 0.07 7.91 2.18
C ALA A 60 -0.73 8.07 0.91
N SER A 61 -0.98 9.32 0.51
CA SER A 61 -1.51 9.67 -0.79
C SER A 61 -0.37 10.23 -1.65
N LEU A 62 -0.06 9.60 -2.76
CA LEU A 62 1.12 9.88 -3.57
C LEU A 62 0.73 10.27 -5.01
N ALA A 63 1.35 11.33 -5.50
CA ALA A 63 1.32 11.70 -6.91
C ALA A 63 2.72 11.60 -7.51
N LEU A 64 2.83 10.99 -8.68
CA LEU A 64 4.06 10.89 -9.45
C LEU A 64 4.03 11.92 -10.60
N SER A 65 5.05 12.78 -10.63
CA SER A 65 5.24 13.84 -11.63
C SER A 65 6.64 13.76 -12.24
N GLY A 66 6.97 14.69 -13.14
CA GLY A 66 8.28 14.80 -13.78
C GLY A 66 8.24 14.55 -15.28
N THR A 67 9.19 15.13 -16.00
CA THR A 67 9.29 15.06 -17.48
C THR A 67 10.55 14.34 -18.01
N SER A 68 11.61 14.16 -17.20
CA SER A 68 12.84 13.49 -17.66
C SER A 68 12.69 11.97 -17.88
N LEU A 69 13.25 11.46 -18.97
CA LEU A 69 13.32 10.03 -19.29
C LEU A 69 14.49 9.30 -18.61
N GLU A 70 15.43 10.02 -17.98
CA GLU A 70 16.63 9.43 -17.38
C GLU A 70 16.33 8.59 -16.13
N SER A 71 15.29 8.94 -15.40
CA SER A 71 14.84 8.26 -14.17
C SER A 71 13.32 8.11 -14.18
N PRO A 72 12.79 7.22 -15.04
CA PRO A 72 11.36 7.14 -15.26
C PRO A 72 10.65 6.43 -14.08
N LYS A 73 11.39 5.66 -13.27
CA LYS A 73 10.86 4.84 -12.18
C LYS A 73 11.01 5.51 -10.81
N ALA A 74 9.89 5.69 -10.12
CA ALA A 74 9.86 6.13 -8.73
C ALA A 74 9.85 4.93 -7.78
N LEU A 75 10.81 4.90 -6.85
CA LEU A 75 10.97 3.83 -5.88
C LEU A 75 10.35 4.22 -4.54
N MET A 76 9.36 3.47 -4.07
CA MET A 76 8.63 3.72 -2.85
C MET A 76 8.74 2.53 -1.91
N ARG A 77 9.19 2.77 -0.68
CA ARG A 77 9.31 1.74 0.35
C ARG A 77 8.51 2.15 1.59
N MET A 78 7.60 1.28 2.02
CA MET A 78 6.81 1.49 3.22
C MET A 78 6.89 0.29 4.14
N THR A 79 7.24 0.51 5.40
CA THR A 79 7.46 -0.57 6.35
C THR A 79 6.80 -0.26 7.68
N THR A 80 6.06 -1.23 8.20
CA THR A 80 5.61 -1.20 9.59
C THR A 80 5.71 -2.58 10.24
N ARG A 81 5.77 -2.67 11.57
CA ARG A 81 5.73 -3.98 12.24
C ARG A 81 4.31 -4.38 12.57
N THR A 82 3.54 -3.46 13.15
CA THR A 82 2.17 -3.77 13.62
C THR A 82 1.12 -2.78 13.14
N GLY A 83 1.51 -1.63 12.61
CA GLY A 83 0.55 -0.66 12.08
C GLY A 83 -0.06 -1.13 10.77
N ASN A 84 -1.22 -0.57 10.44
CA ASN A 84 -1.84 -0.76 9.13
C ASN A 84 -1.22 0.21 8.12
N MET A 85 -1.24 -0.16 6.85
CA MET A 85 -0.78 0.70 5.76
C MET A 85 -1.92 0.90 4.77
N HIS A 86 -2.16 2.17 4.42
CA HIS A 86 -3.05 2.58 3.35
C HIS A 86 -2.26 3.48 2.41
N ILE A 87 -1.98 2.96 1.22
CA ILE A 87 -1.15 3.62 0.21
C ILE A 87 -2.04 3.89 -0.99
N ASP A 88 -2.15 5.14 -1.39
CA ASP A 88 -3.01 5.57 -2.48
C ASP A 88 -2.17 6.35 -3.48
N VAL A 89 -1.82 5.73 -4.59
CA VAL A 89 -1.11 6.38 -5.70
C VAL A 89 -2.17 6.87 -6.67
N PHE A 90 -2.67 8.09 -6.42
CA PHE A 90 -3.84 8.63 -7.11
C PHE A 90 -3.50 9.27 -8.46
N GLN A 91 -2.23 9.61 -8.69
CA GLN A 91 -1.79 10.21 -9.95
C GLN A 91 -0.44 9.65 -10.38
N LYS A 92 -0.33 9.28 -11.66
CA LYS A 92 0.93 8.90 -12.30
C LYS A 92 1.03 9.53 -13.68
N GLY A 93 2.06 10.36 -13.89
CA GLY A 93 2.35 10.97 -15.18
C GLY A 93 2.53 9.94 -16.32
N PRO A 94 2.38 10.36 -17.58
CA PRO A 94 2.68 9.50 -18.73
C PRO A 94 4.16 9.09 -18.73
N GLU A 95 4.47 7.90 -19.26
CA GLU A 95 5.83 7.36 -19.31
C GLU A 95 6.57 7.32 -17.95
N ARG A 96 5.80 7.30 -16.85
CA ARG A 96 6.31 7.09 -15.50
C ARG A 96 6.00 5.69 -15.03
N TYR A 97 6.95 5.15 -14.28
CA TYR A 97 6.85 3.85 -13.64
C TYR A 97 6.93 3.99 -12.13
N VAL A 98 6.26 3.07 -11.44
CA VAL A 98 6.29 2.99 -9.98
C VAL A 98 6.82 1.63 -9.53
N ASP A 99 7.65 1.64 -8.50
CA ASP A 99 8.04 0.43 -7.76
C ASP A 99 7.61 0.61 -6.30
N ILE A 100 6.61 -0.15 -5.87
CA ILE A 100 6.06 -0.09 -4.52
C ILE A 100 6.49 -1.34 -3.76
N ASP A 101 7.23 -1.16 -2.67
CA ASP A 101 7.61 -2.22 -1.73
C ASP A 101 6.99 -1.93 -0.37
N ALA A 102 5.92 -2.64 -0.02
CA ALA A 102 5.21 -2.46 1.23
C ALA A 102 5.26 -3.72 2.10
N TYR A 103 5.80 -3.57 3.32
CA TYR A 103 5.94 -4.67 4.27
C TYR A 103 5.28 -4.37 5.62
N SER A 104 4.48 -5.32 6.12
CA SER A 104 4.03 -5.36 7.51
C SER A 104 4.32 -6.71 8.16
N ARG A 105 4.55 -6.77 9.47
CA ARG A 105 4.58 -8.08 10.17
C ARG A 105 3.18 -8.53 10.58
N ARG A 106 2.29 -7.63 10.95
CA ARG A 106 0.95 -7.98 11.47
C ARG A 106 -0.19 -7.13 10.95
N GLY A 107 0.11 -5.90 10.52
CA GLY A 107 -0.93 -4.99 10.06
C GLY A 107 -1.40 -5.33 8.66
N ASN A 108 -2.58 -4.83 8.36
CA ASN A 108 -3.19 -4.92 7.04
C ASN A 108 -2.52 -3.91 6.11
N ILE A 109 -2.44 -4.25 4.82
CA ILE A 109 -1.88 -3.39 3.79
C ILE A 109 -2.93 -3.25 2.71
N ILE A 110 -3.30 -2.01 2.41
CA ILE A 110 -4.20 -1.66 1.32
C ILE A 110 -3.43 -0.74 0.38
N VAL A 111 -3.39 -1.09 -0.90
CA VAL A 111 -2.77 -0.25 -1.94
C VAL A 111 -3.76 0.03 -3.06
N LEU A 112 -4.01 1.30 -3.32
CA LEU A 112 -4.76 1.78 -4.47
C LEU A 112 -3.77 2.31 -5.51
N LEU A 113 -3.74 1.67 -6.67
CA LEU A 113 -2.84 1.94 -7.78
C LEU A 113 -3.48 2.93 -8.76
N PRO A 114 -2.70 3.72 -9.53
CA PRO A 114 -3.28 4.59 -10.53
C PRO A 114 -3.86 3.75 -11.68
N HIS A 115 -4.90 4.25 -12.35
CA HIS A 115 -5.57 3.52 -13.43
C HIS A 115 -4.63 3.16 -14.61
N ASN A 116 -3.58 3.95 -14.84
CA ASN A 116 -2.57 3.69 -15.86
C ASN A 116 -1.40 2.81 -15.36
N PHE A 117 -1.57 2.10 -14.25
CA PHE A 117 -0.62 1.08 -13.79
C PHE A 117 -0.58 -0.08 -14.80
N LYS A 118 0.63 -0.41 -15.28
CA LYS A 118 0.90 -1.49 -16.23
C LYS A 118 2.12 -2.24 -15.73
N GLY A 119 1.91 -3.40 -15.12
CA GLY A 119 2.95 -4.02 -14.33
C GLY A 119 2.57 -5.29 -13.61
N MET A 120 3.52 -5.77 -12.82
CA MET A 120 3.37 -6.95 -11.98
C MET A 120 2.99 -6.55 -10.55
N ILE A 121 2.07 -7.29 -9.98
CA ILE A 121 1.69 -7.17 -8.56
C ILE A 121 1.96 -8.51 -7.89
N GLU A 122 2.80 -8.51 -6.85
CA GLU A 122 3.05 -9.65 -5.98
C GLU A 122 2.44 -9.38 -4.60
N LEU A 123 1.51 -10.22 -4.18
CA LEU A 123 0.97 -10.25 -2.83
C LEU A 123 1.51 -11.48 -2.11
N GLY A 124 1.89 -11.34 -0.84
CA GLY A 124 2.32 -12.46 -0.01
C GLY A 124 1.85 -12.37 1.43
N SER A 125 1.03 -13.32 1.86
CA SER A 125 0.62 -13.43 3.26
C SER A 125 0.53 -14.86 3.77
N ARG A 126 1.18 -15.18 4.89
CA ARG A 126 1.17 -16.55 5.43
C ARG A 126 -0.13 -16.94 6.13
N ARG A 127 -0.91 -15.96 6.59
CA ARG A 127 -2.12 -16.18 7.41
C ARG A 127 -3.24 -15.19 7.14
N GLY A 128 -2.95 -14.08 6.44
CA GLY A 128 -3.96 -13.11 6.08
C GLY A 128 -4.51 -13.39 4.69
N ARG A 129 -5.66 -12.79 4.40
CA ARG A 129 -6.28 -12.86 3.08
C ARG A 129 -5.56 -11.96 2.09
N MET A 130 -5.68 -12.28 0.81
CA MET A 130 -5.14 -11.50 -0.31
C MET A 130 -6.30 -11.20 -1.26
N ASP A 131 -6.76 -9.95 -1.24
CA ASP A 131 -7.98 -9.53 -1.94
C ASP A 131 -7.62 -8.59 -3.11
N ILE A 132 -8.17 -8.86 -4.29
CA ILE A 132 -8.11 -7.96 -5.46
C ILE A 132 -9.47 -7.26 -5.56
N LEU A 133 -9.47 -5.94 -5.56
CA LEU A 133 -10.71 -5.16 -5.65
C LEU A 133 -11.32 -5.21 -7.06
N PRO A 134 -12.65 -5.01 -7.19
CA PRO A 134 -13.38 -5.36 -8.40
C PRO A 134 -12.91 -4.66 -9.68
N SER A 135 -12.53 -3.38 -9.63
CA SER A 135 -12.13 -2.63 -10.83
C SER A 135 -10.78 -3.11 -11.33
N LEU A 136 -9.83 -3.33 -10.42
CA LEU A 136 -8.56 -3.97 -10.75
C LEU A 136 -8.75 -5.39 -11.28
N ALA A 137 -9.59 -6.20 -10.63
CA ALA A 137 -9.84 -7.59 -10.99
C ALA A 137 -10.33 -7.76 -12.44
N LYS A 138 -11.09 -6.79 -12.98
CA LYS A 138 -11.55 -6.79 -14.39
C LYS A 138 -10.43 -6.72 -15.42
N THR A 139 -9.29 -6.12 -15.05
CA THR A 139 -8.15 -5.88 -15.96
C THR A 139 -6.93 -6.73 -15.60
N ALA A 140 -6.97 -7.39 -14.44
CA ALA A 140 -5.90 -8.20 -13.91
C ALA A 140 -5.95 -9.62 -14.46
N ARG A 141 -4.76 -10.19 -14.72
CA ARG A 141 -4.58 -11.61 -15.01
C ARG A 141 -3.75 -12.26 -13.94
N ILE A 142 -4.30 -13.26 -13.27
CA ILE A 142 -3.57 -14.05 -12.27
C ILE A 142 -2.57 -14.96 -12.99
N LEU A 143 -1.29 -14.81 -12.68
CA LEU A 143 -0.21 -15.65 -13.22
C LEU A 143 0.08 -16.84 -12.31
N LYS A 144 -0.01 -16.64 -11.00
CA LYS A 144 0.23 -17.68 -9.99
C LYS A 144 -0.59 -17.40 -8.75
N ALA A 145 -1.24 -18.42 -8.22
CA ALA A 145 -1.95 -18.37 -6.95
C ALA A 145 -1.54 -19.57 -6.09
N THR A 146 -1.22 -19.30 -4.84
CA THR A 146 -0.90 -20.25 -3.79
C THR A 146 -1.49 -19.74 -2.48
N ASP A 147 -1.54 -20.58 -1.45
CA ASP A 147 -2.11 -20.19 -0.16
C ASP A 147 -1.44 -18.96 0.45
N ASP A 148 -0.12 -18.79 0.23
CA ASP A 148 0.65 -17.72 0.83
C ASP A 148 1.14 -16.63 -0.14
N ARG A 149 0.88 -16.78 -1.45
CA ARG A 149 1.26 -15.81 -2.48
C ARG A 149 0.30 -15.75 -3.66
N LEU A 150 0.14 -14.54 -4.19
CA LEU A 150 -0.60 -14.25 -5.41
C LEU A 150 0.25 -13.36 -6.32
N LEU A 151 0.43 -13.78 -7.57
CA LEU A 151 1.15 -13.04 -8.61
C LEU A 151 0.18 -12.66 -9.72
N ILE A 152 0.11 -11.37 -10.01
CA ILE A 152 -0.88 -10.76 -10.90
C ILE A 152 -0.15 -9.91 -11.93
N LEU A 153 -0.64 -9.93 -13.17
CA LEU A 153 -0.23 -9.03 -14.23
C LEU A 153 -1.36 -8.08 -14.58
N VAL A 154 -1.06 -6.80 -14.75
CA VAL A 154 -2.00 -5.76 -15.16
C VAL A 154 -1.48 -5.11 -16.44
N GLY A 155 -2.31 -5.06 -17.49
CA GLY A 155 -1.92 -4.57 -18.82
C GLY A 155 -1.56 -5.70 -19.80
N ALA A 156 -1.30 -5.33 -21.05
CA ALA A 156 -1.01 -6.28 -22.14
C ALA A 156 0.44 -6.78 -22.07
N ILE A 157 0.66 -8.09 -22.32
CA ILE A 157 1.99 -8.72 -22.24
C ILE A 157 2.96 -8.10 -23.25
N GLU A 158 2.45 -7.80 -24.44
CA GLU A 158 3.23 -7.27 -25.57
C GLU A 158 3.87 -5.92 -25.26
N THR A 159 3.37 -5.22 -24.23
CA THR A 159 3.85 -3.90 -23.83
C THR A 159 4.91 -3.95 -22.73
N PHE A 160 5.32 -5.13 -22.26
CA PHE A 160 6.42 -5.23 -21.29
C PHE A 160 7.75 -5.29 -22.04
N PRO A 161 8.54 -4.20 -22.04
CA PRO A 161 9.93 -4.31 -22.45
C PRO A 161 10.63 -5.35 -21.58
N SER A 162 11.60 -6.06 -22.15
CA SER A 162 12.49 -6.96 -21.40
C SER A 162 13.17 -6.26 -20.21
N ASP A 163 13.24 -4.93 -20.26
CA ASP A 163 13.81 -4.07 -19.24
C ASP A 163 12.82 -3.83 -18.09
N SER A 164 13.08 -4.47 -16.95
CA SER A 164 12.35 -4.30 -15.67
C SER A 164 12.26 -2.85 -15.15
N ILE A 165 13.04 -1.94 -15.73
CA ILE A 165 13.04 -0.50 -15.43
C ILE A 165 11.78 0.19 -15.97
N LEU A 166 11.25 -0.30 -17.10
CA LEU A 166 10.16 0.31 -17.85
C LEU A 166 8.82 -0.41 -17.63
N SER A 167 8.62 -0.97 -16.43
CA SER A 167 7.35 -1.54 -16.02
C SER A 167 7.03 -1.18 -14.58
N ASP A 168 5.75 -1.07 -14.27
CA ASP A 168 5.31 -0.87 -12.91
C ASP A 168 5.48 -2.17 -12.09
N HIS A 169 5.75 -2.00 -10.80
CA HIS A 169 5.91 -3.11 -9.87
C HIS A 169 5.27 -2.75 -8.52
N CYS A 170 4.54 -3.68 -7.95
CA CYS A 170 3.92 -3.54 -6.64
C CYS A 170 4.06 -4.84 -5.86
N GLN A 171 4.84 -4.81 -4.78
CA GLN A 171 5.07 -5.94 -3.90
C GLN A 171 4.54 -5.64 -2.51
N LEU A 172 3.54 -6.41 -2.09
CA LEU A 172 2.92 -6.30 -0.78
C LEU A 172 3.19 -7.57 0.01
N TYR A 173 3.71 -7.44 1.21
CA TYR A 173 3.93 -8.58 2.08
C TYR A 173 3.45 -8.31 3.50
N SER A 174 2.66 -9.24 4.04
CA SER A 174 2.35 -9.28 5.47
C SER A 174 2.52 -10.68 6.04
N ARG A 175 3.04 -10.84 7.26
CA ARG A 175 3.11 -12.20 7.84
C ARG A 175 1.73 -12.71 8.29
N SER A 176 0.85 -11.83 8.74
CA SER A 176 -0.48 -12.23 9.24
C SER A 176 -1.60 -11.22 8.97
N GLY A 177 -1.30 -10.05 8.41
CA GLY A 177 -2.31 -9.09 8.03
C GLY A 177 -2.88 -9.39 6.66
N ASN A 178 -4.06 -8.85 6.40
CA ASN A 178 -4.72 -8.93 5.11
C ASN A 178 -4.04 -7.96 4.14
N LEU A 179 -3.95 -8.39 2.88
CA LEU A 179 -3.46 -7.59 1.77
C LEU A 179 -4.62 -7.30 0.84
N CYS A 180 -4.74 -6.05 0.41
CA CYS A 180 -5.78 -5.63 -0.52
C CYS A 180 -5.17 -4.69 -1.57
N VAL A 181 -5.52 -4.88 -2.83
CA VAL A 181 -5.06 -4.05 -3.93
C VAL A 181 -6.20 -3.69 -4.87
N GLY A 182 -6.25 -2.44 -5.33
CA GLY A 182 -7.27 -1.94 -6.25
C GLY A 182 -6.80 -0.73 -7.05
N PHE A 183 -7.71 -0.10 -7.80
CA PHE A 183 -7.45 1.16 -8.48
C PHE A 183 -7.94 2.37 -7.66
N SER A 184 -7.10 3.39 -7.57
CA SER A 184 -7.42 4.68 -6.97
C SER A 184 -8.57 5.35 -7.72
N GLY A 185 -9.50 5.94 -6.96
CA GLY A 185 -10.70 6.60 -7.49
C GLY A 185 -11.79 5.68 -8.05
N GLN A 186 -11.53 4.38 -8.24
CA GLN A 186 -12.51 3.41 -8.74
C GLN A 186 -12.89 2.39 -7.67
N ASP A 187 -11.91 1.86 -6.97
CA ASP A 187 -12.12 0.91 -5.90
C ASP A 187 -12.14 1.61 -4.55
N THR A 188 -13.09 1.21 -3.70
CA THR A 188 -13.14 1.67 -2.31
C THR A 188 -12.40 0.68 -1.43
N ALA A 189 -11.45 1.17 -0.65
CA ALA A 189 -10.77 0.35 0.36
C ALA A 189 -11.83 -0.31 1.26
N PRO A 190 -11.72 -1.63 1.52
CA PRO A 190 -12.66 -2.29 2.40
C PRO A 190 -12.59 -1.58 3.76
N VAL A 191 -13.72 -1.03 4.19
CA VAL A 191 -13.82 -0.44 5.53
C VAL A 191 -13.46 -1.57 6.48
N PRO A 192 -12.43 -1.40 7.34
CA PRO A 192 -12.11 -2.43 8.33
C PRO A 192 -13.40 -2.68 9.08
N GLU A 193 -13.96 -3.89 8.97
CA GLU A 193 -15.25 -4.20 9.57
C GLU A 193 -15.18 -3.75 11.03
N MET A 194 -15.89 -2.66 11.34
CA MET A 194 -16.07 -2.26 12.72
C MET A 194 -16.77 -3.44 13.34
N SER A 195 -16.03 -4.09 14.24
CA SER A 195 -16.33 -5.40 14.78
C SER A 195 -17.81 -5.51 15.10
N LEU A 196 -18.44 -6.58 14.62
CA LEU A 196 -19.86 -6.94 14.81
C LEU A 196 -20.40 -6.64 16.23
N TRP A 197 -19.52 -6.61 17.24
CA TRP A 197 -19.78 -6.12 18.60
C TRP A 197 -20.41 -4.72 18.71
N LYS A 198 -20.00 -3.73 17.89
CA LYS A 198 -20.67 -2.41 17.89
C LYS A 198 -22.10 -2.46 17.35
N LYS A 199 -22.43 -3.46 16.51
CA LYS A 199 -23.80 -3.73 16.07
C LYS A 199 -24.62 -4.48 17.13
N LEU A 200 -23.98 -5.29 17.97
CA LEU A 200 -24.64 -5.99 19.07
C LEU A 200 -24.92 -5.08 20.29
N GLU A 201 -24.07 -4.08 20.58
CA GLU A 201 -24.35 -3.09 21.65
C GLU A 201 -25.66 -2.31 21.41
N GLY A 202 -26.03 -2.06 20.14
CA GLY A 202 -27.31 -1.45 19.78
C GLY A 202 -28.53 -2.35 19.97
N LEU A 203 -28.34 -3.66 20.08
CA LEU A 203 -29.42 -4.64 20.27
C LEU A 203 -29.72 -4.91 21.76
N PHE A 204 -28.75 -4.74 22.66
CA PHE A 204 -28.94 -4.98 24.10
C PHE A 204 -29.33 -3.74 24.93
N SER A 205 -29.34 -2.54 24.34
CA SER A 205 -29.75 -1.32 25.04
C SER A 205 -31.25 -0.97 24.94
N LYS A 206 -32.09 -1.81 24.31
CA LYS A 206 -33.50 -1.46 24.03
C LYS A 206 -34.56 -2.08 24.96
N ASP A 207 -34.16 -2.69 26.07
CA ASP A 207 -35.10 -3.19 27.09
C ASP A 207 -34.80 -2.58 28.48
N ARG A 208 -35.00 -1.28 28.61
CA ARG A 208 -35.37 -0.67 29.91
C ARG A 208 -36.81 -0.19 29.76
N VAL A 209 -37.74 -1.09 30.07
CA VAL A 209 -39.14 -0.78 30.28
C VAL A 209 -39.24 0.03 31.57
N ASP A 210 -39.59 1.31 31.45
CA ASP A 210 -39.94 2.16 32.57
C ASP A 210 -41.26 1.66 33.18
N LEU A 211 -41.15 0.81 34.21
CA LEU A 211 -42.24 0.43 35.10
C LEU A 211 -42.40 1.48 36.20
N SER A 212 -42.95 2.64 35.85
CA SER A 212 -43.49 3.56 36.86
C SER A 212 -44.67 4.34 36.28
N GLN A 213 -45.87 3.78 36.38
CA GLN A 213 -47.11 4.52 36.63
C GLN A 213 -48.31 3.57 36.75
N ALA A 214 -48.78 3.35 37.97
CA ALA A 214 -50.17 3.04 38.28
C ALA A 214 -50.42 3.28 39.78
N VAL A 215 -50.96 4.45 40.11
CA VAL A 215 -51.69 4.69 41.36
C VAL A 215 -53.06 5.24 40.95
N PRO A 216 -54.14 4.46 41.07
CA PRO A 216 -55.48 5.01 41.03
C PRO A 216 -56.02 5.27 42.45
N PRO A 217 -57.00 6.18 42.58
CA PRO A 217 -57.62 6.58 43.85
C PRO A 217 -58.55 5.52 44.45
#